data_AF-A0A8J2I3K5-F1
#
_entry.id   AF-A0A8J2I3K5-F1
#
_cell.length_a   1.000
_cell.length_b   1.000
_cell.length_c   1.000
_cell.angle_alpha   90.00
_cell.angle_beta   90.00
_cell.angle_gamma   90.00
#
_symmetry.space_group_name_H-M   'P 1'
#
loop_
_entity.id
_entity.type
_entity.pdbx_description
1 polymer ?
#
loop_
_entity_poly.entity_id
_entity_poly.type
_entity_poly.pdbx_seq_one_letter_code
_entity_poly.pdbx_strand_id
1 'polypeptide(L)'
;MNSLTAVTKAVIDASPWEQDPKCCPVSWRSEAFEDAGSRPLVIAIMRDDGVVKCHPPITRVLNEVAMKLEEAGHEMITWNPGTLHQECIDIMDQYYTADGGEDIRRDVAAGGEPFIPHVEALVNKGKAISVYDYWQLNKKKLELQKRYLDLWNSTRSANSGKPIDILLTPVMPHSAVPHRKCKWVGYTKVFNFVDYPAVVLPAGQVSKDLDGEAAKKMSEYEPRNAMDDWNWQTFDLDTMDGMPIGVQIVARRLQEEKALGAATVIDSILKKRA
;
A
#
# COMPACT_ATOMS: atom_id res chain seq x y z
N MET A 1 12.06 8.05 11.17
CA MET A 1 11.04 9.08 10.89
C MET A 1 11.61 10.47 10.58
N ASN A 2 12.49 11.03 11.41
CA ASN A 2 13.03 12.39 11.22
C ASN A 2 13.52 12.70 9.81
N SER A 3 14.26 11.80 9.16
CA SER A 3 14.76 12.01 7.79
C SER A 3 13.64 12.13 6.75
N LEU A 4 12.60 11.30 6.82
CA LEU A 4 11.46 11.37 5.90
C LEU A 4 10.73 12.71 6.07
N THR A 5 10.42 13.07 7.31
CA THR A 5 9.75 14.35 7.62
C THR A 5 10.58 15.55 7.16
N ALA A 6 11.89 15.56 7.42
CA ALA A 6 12.76 16.66 7.04
C ALA A 6 12.86 16.83 5.52
N VAL A 7 13.03 15.73 4.78
CA VAL A 7 13.13 15.77 3.31
C VAL A 7 11.79 16.22 2.70
N THR A 8 10.67 15.64 3.13
CA THR A 8 9.34 16.03 2.62
C THR A 8 9.06 17.51 2.89
N LYS A 9 9.34 17.99 4.11
CA LYS A 9 9.15 19.40 4.46
C LYS A 9 10.05 20.31 3.63
N ALA A 10 11.33 19.97 3.46
CA ALA A 10 12.26 20.78 2.67
C ALA A 10 11.82 20.93 1.21
N VAL A 11 11.28 19.87 0.59
CA VAL A 11 10.73 19.93 -0.77
C VAL A 11 9.51 20.84 -0.84
N ILE A 12 8.59 20.74 0.13
CA ILE A 12 7.39 21.58 0.17
C ILE A 12 7.75 23.06 0.42
N ASP A 13 8.64 23.33 1.37
CA ASP A 13 9.11 24.69 1.69
C ASP A 13 9.80 25.37 0.49
N ALA A 14 10.38 24.58 -0.43
CA ALA A 14 10.97 25.09 -1.67
C ALA A 14 9.93 25.60 -2.69
N SER A 15 8.63 25.49 -2.40
CA SER A 15 7.53 25.98 -3.24
C SER A 15 7.63 25.52 -4.72
N PRO A 16 7.71 24.20 -4.99
CA PRO A 16 7.95 23.68 -6.34
C PRO A 16 6.87 24.07 -7.36
N TRP A 17 5.67 24.43 -6.89
CA TRP A 17 4.58 24.96 -7.71
C TRP A 17 4.89 26.29 -8.40
N GLU A 18 5.93 27.02 -7.97
CA GLU A 18 6.42 28.21 -8.68
C GLU A 18 7.26 27.84 -9.93
N GLN A 19 7.69 26.58 -10.03
CA GLN A 19 8.51 26.07 -11.15
C GLN A 19 7.76 25.09 -12.05
N ASP A 20 6.87 24.27 -11.47
CA ASP A 20 6.06 23.29 -12.21
C ASP A 20 4.56 23.51 -11.93
N PRO A 21 3.75 23.89 -12.94
CA PRO A 21 2.31 24.10 -12.77
C PRO A 21 1.53 22.81 -12.45
N LYS A 22 2.15 21.63 -12.52
CA LYS A 22 1.56 20.35 -12.10
C LYS A 22 1.64 20.14 -10.58
N CYS A 23 2.52 20.83 -9.88
CA CYS A 23 2.62 20.74 -8.43
C CYS A 23 1.45 21.47 -7.76
N CYS A 24 0.80 20.81 -6.79
CA CYS A 24 -0.22 21.47 -6.00
C CYS A 24 0.40 22.53 -5.06
N PRO A 25 -0.12 23.76 -5.02
CA PRO A 25 0.40 24.82 -4.16
C PRO A 25 -0.07 24.65 -2.71
N VAL A 26 0.48 23.64 -2.03
CA VAL A 26 0.12 23.30 -0.64
C VAL A 26 1.36 23.44 0.24
N SER A 27 1.32 24.43 1.14
CA SER A 27 2.35 24.63 2.15
C SER A 27 2.32 23.53 3.21
N TRP A 28 3.45 23.32 3.89
CA TRP A 28 3.56 22.38 5.01
C TRP A 28 2.62 22.78 6.16
N ARG A 29 1.75 21.85 6.56
CA ARG A 29 0.78 22.01 7.65
C ARG A 29 1.28 21.36 8.93
N SER A 30 2.05 22.12 9.72
CA SER A 30 2.58 21.64 11.01
C SER A 30 1.46 21.18 11.95
N GLU A 31 0.32 21.85 11.93
CA GLU A 31 -0.84 21.51 12.75
C GLU A 31 -1.39 20.10 12.46
N ALA A 32 -1.34 19.66 11.20
CA ALA A 32 -1.80 18.32 10.81
C ALA A 32 -0.81 17.23 11.26
N PHE A 33 0.49 17.54 11.24
CA PHE A 33 1.54 16.67 11.77
C PHE A 33 1.42 16.53 13.29
N GLU A 34 1.26 17.65 14.00
CA GLU A 34 1.19 17.73 15.46
C GLU A 34 -0.11 17.13 16.02
N ASP A 35 -1.27 17.35 15.37
CA ASP A 35 -2.55 16.72 15.77
C ASP A 35 -2.44 15.19 15.74
N ALA A 36 -1.91 14.63 14.65
CA ALA A 36 -1.72 13.18 14.54
C ALA A 36 -0.75 12.61 15.59
N GLY A 37 0.13 13.44 16.14
CA GLY A 37 1.12 13.08 17.15
C GLY A 37 0.67 13.21 18.61
N SER A 38 -0.40 13.96 18.87
CA SER A 38 -0.73 14.46 20.23
C SER A 38 -1.93 13.77 20.90
N ARG A 39 -2.64 12.90 20.17
CA ARG A 39 -3.83 12.20 20.68
C ARG A 39 -3.89 10.74 20.23
N PRO A 40 -4.70 9.90 20.89
CA PRO A 40 -5.06 8.60 20.33
C PRO A 40 -5.70 8.73 18.95
N LEU A 41 -5.15 7.99 18.00
CA LEU A 41 -5.65 7.84 16.64
C LEU A 41 -6.78 6.82 16.53
N VAL A 42 -7.64 7.04 15.53
CA VAL A 42 -8.60 6.06 15.03
C VAL A 42 -8.02 5.41 13.78
N ILE A 43 -7.61 4.15 13.90
CA ILE A 43 -6.81 3.43 12.90
C ILE A 43 -7.66 2.35 12.26
N ALA A 44 -7.94 2.50 10.96
CA ALA A 44 -8.47 1.38 10.20
C ALA A 44 -7.36 0.36 9.95
N ILE A 45 -7.65 -0.94 10.02
CA ILE A 45 -6.70 -2.00 9.73
C ILE A 45 -7.24 -2.92 8.61
N MET A 46 -6.49 -2.99 7.52
CA MET A 46 -6.75 -3.92 6.42
C MET A 46 -5.76 -5.08 6.49
N ARG A 47 -6.25 -6.27 6.85
CA ARG A 47 -5.46 -7.51 6.93
C ARG A 47 -5.38 -8.26 5.61
N ASP A 48 -6.36 -8.04 4.76
CA ASP A 48 -6.59 -8.76 3.53
C ASP A 48 -7.20 -7.78 2.52
N ASP A 49 -6.62 -7.71 1.31
CA ASP A 49 -7.12 -6.86 0.22
C ASP A 49 -8.35 -7.49 -0.48
N GLY A 50 -8.72 -8.71 -0.11
CA GLY A 50 -9.81 -9.47 -0.71
C GLY A 50 -9.41 -10.23 -1.98
N VAL A 51 -8.15 -10.12 -2.42
CA VAL A 51 -7.64 -10.71 -3.66
C VAL A 51 -6.56 -11.74 -3.40
N VAL A 52 -5.49 -11.35 -2.71
CA VAL A 52 -4.35 -12.22 -2.39
C VAL A 52 -4.13 -12.21 -0.88
N LYS A 53 -4.25 -13.39 -0.29
CA LYS A 53 -4.11 -13.56 1.16
C LYS A 53 -2.64 -13.44 1.56
N CYS A 54 -2.39 -12.71 2.62
CA CYS A 54 -1.07 -12.60 3.22
C CYS A 54 -0.57 -13.95 3.75
N HIS A 55 0.74 -14.17 3.65
CA HIS A 55 1.43 -15.27 4.33
C HIS A 55 1.31 -15.12 5.85
N PRO A 56 1.36 -16.23 6.62
CA PRO A 56 1.20 -16.19 8.06
C PRO A 56 2.12 -15.19 8.80
N PRO A 57 3.42 -15.06 8.46
CA PRO A 57 4.30 -14.09 9.13
C PRO A 57 3.84 -12.64 8.97
N ILE A 58 3.32 -12.29 7.79
CA ILE A 58 2.82 -10.94 7.49
C ILE A 58 1.57 -10.67 8.34
N THR A 59 0.64 -11.62 8.40
CA THR A 59 -0.55 -11.53 9.24
C THR A 59 -0.20 -11.44 10.71
N ARG A 60 0.75 -12.24 11.20
CA ARG A 60 1.22 -12.21 12.59
C ARG A 60 1.80 -10.84 12.94
N VAL A 61 2.79 -10.35 12.19
CA VAL A 61 3.42 -9.05 12.47
C VAL A 61 2.40 -7.92 12.43
N LEU A 62 1.49 -7.90 11.46
CA LEU A 62 0.44 -6.88 11.41
C LEU A 62 -0.48 -6.92 12.66
N ASN A 63 -0.83 -8.12 13.13
CA ASN A 63 -1.64 -8.28 14.35
C ASN A 63 -0.88 -7.87 15.61
N GLU A 64 0.40 -8.19 15.73
CA GLU A 64 1.25 -7.74 16.84
C GLU A 64 1.34 -6.20 16.87
N VAL A 65 1.49 -5.56 15.70
CA VAL A 65 1.44 -4.10 15.59
C VAL A 65 0.08 -3.57 16.07
N ALA A 66 -1.03 -4.15 15.58
CA ALA A 66 -2.37 -3.74 15.98
C ALA A 66 -2.58 -3.83 17.50
N MET A 67 -2.17 -4.95 18.11
CA MET A 67 -2.26 -5.14 19.57
C MET A 67 -1.44 -4.08 20.33
N LYS A 68 -0.21 -3.80 19.90
CA LYS A 68 0.63 -2.76 20.52
C LYS A 68 -0.01 -1.38 20.41
N LEU A 69 -0.71 -1.09 19.32
CA LEU A 69 -1.42 0.18 19.11
C LEU A 69 -2.66 0.27 20.02
N GLU A 70 -3.44 -0.81 20.14
CA GLU A 70 -4.59 -0.88 21.06
C GLU A 70 -4.16 -0.66 22.51
N GLU A 71 -3.09 -1.33 22.95
CA GLU A 71 -2.53 -1.17 24.30
C GLU A 71 -1.98 0.24 24.57
N ALA A 72 -1.56 0.96 23.52
CA ALA A 72 -1.18 2.36 23.59
C ALA A 72 -2.39 3.32 23.60
N GLY A 73 -3.62 2.79 23.55
CA GLY A 73 -4.87 3.55 23.64
C GLY A 73 -5.47 3.96 22.29
N HIS A 74 -4.94 3.47 21.16
CA HIS A 74 -5.51 3.73 19.84
C HIS A 74 -6.79 2.91 19.59
N GLU A 75 -7.72 3.48 18.83
CA GLU A 75 -8.94 2.77 18.43
C GLU A 75 -8.68 2.03 17.11
N MET A 76 -8.80 0.71 17.11
CA MET A 76 -8.65 -0.09 15.90
C MET A 76 -10.01 -0.43 15.29
N ILE A 77 -10.13 -0.26 13.96
CA ILE A 77 -11.36 -0.54 13.20
C ILE A 77 -11.01 -1.45 12.03
N THR A 78 -11.83 -2.46 11.76
CA THR A 78 -11.65 -3.29 10.56
C THR A 78 -11.92 -2.49 9.29
N TRP A 79 -10.94 -2.45 8.39
CA TRP A 79 -11.15 -2.02 7.01
C TRP A 79 -11.55 -3.22 6.15
N ASN A 80 -12.66 -3.11 5.44
CA ASN A 80 -13.11 -4.13 4.50
C ASN A 80 -13.29 -3.52 3.10
N PRO A 81 -12.39 -3.78 2.15
CA PRO A 81 -12.51 -3.24 0.81
C PRO A 81 -13.57 -3.97 -0.04
N GLY A 82 -14.06 -5.14 0.38
CA GLY A 82 -14.92 -5.97 -0.45
C GLY A 82 -14.26 -6.26 -1.81
N THR A 83 -14.97 -6.00 -2.90
CA THR A 83 -14.45 -6.14 -4.28
C THR A 83 -13.69 -4.91 -4.76
N LEU A 84 -13.71 -3.80 -4.02
CA LEU A 84 -13.29 -2.49 -4.52
C LEU A 84 -11.80 -2.45 -4.88
N HIS A 85 -10.96 -3.19 -4.15
CA HIS A 85 -9.52 -3.27 -4.46
C HIS A 85 -9.28 -3.95 -5.81
N GLN A 86 -9.93 -5.08 -6.09
CA GLN A 86 -9.85 -5.74 -7.39
C GLN A 86 -10.32 -4.81 -8.51
N GLU A 87 -11.47 -4.13 -8.32
CA GLU A 87 -12.01 -3.20 -9.32
C GLU A 87 -11.03 -2.04 -9.61
N CYS A 88 -10.41 -1.46 -8.58
CA CYS A 88 -9.37 -0.44 -8.75
C CYS A 88 -8.15 -0.97 -9.51
N ILE A 89 -7.71 -2.19 -9.19
CA ILE A 89 -6.57 -2.83 -9.84
C ILE A 89 -6.85 -3.12 -11.31
N ASP A 90 -8.05 -3.59 -11.65
CA ASP A 90 -8.47 -3.87 -13.02
C ASP A 90 -8.49 -2.61 -13.89
N ILE A 91 -8.91 -1.47 -13.34
CA ILE A 91 -8.84 -0.19 -14.05
C ILE A 91 -7.39 0.29 -14.14
N MET A 92 -6.58 0.16 -13.08
CA MET A 92 -5.17 0.57 -13.10
C MET A 92 -4.35 -0.24 -14.13
N ASP A 93 -4.62 -1.53 -14.28
CA ASP A 93 -3.95 -2.40 -15.26
C ASP A 93 -4.22 -1.97 -16.71
N GLN A 94 -5.40 -1.41 -17.00
CA GLN A 94 -5.72 -0.82 -18.30
C GLN A 94 -4.89 0.44 -18.56
N TYR A 95 -4.64 1.27 -17.54
CA TYR A 95 -3.79 2.45 -17.69
C TYR A 95 -2.34 2.10 -18.06
N TYR A 96 -1.77 1.06 -17.47
CA TYR A 96 -0.38 0.64 -17.78
C TYR A 96 -0.18 0.17 -19.22
N THR A 97 -1.26 -0.10 -19.95
CA THR A 97 -1.21 -0.59 -21.33
C THR A 97 -1.94 0.33 -22.31
N ALA A 98 -2.35 1.52 -21.88
CA ALA A 98 -3.21 2.41 -22.66
C ALA A 98 -2.55 2.90 -23.97
N ASP A 99 -1.24 3.13 -23.96
CA ASP A 99 -0.45 3.46 -25.14
C ASP A 99 0.05 2.21 -25.90
N GLY A 100 -0.29 1.01 -25.41
CA GLY A 100 0.22 -0.26 -25.90
C GLY A 100 1.69 -0.53 -25.57
N GLY A 101 2.32 0.25 -24.69
CA GLY A 101 3.76 0.16 -24.38
C GLY A 101 4.66 0.82 -25.42
N GLU A 102 4.13 1.77 -26.20
CA GLU A 102 4.85 2.46 -27.26
C GLU A 102 5.96 3.36 -26.69
N ASP A 103 5.67 4.12 -25.63
CA ASP A 103 6.68 5.00 -25.01
C ASP A 103 7.86 4.18 -24.49
N ILE A 104 7.57 3.08 -23.78
CA ILE A 104 8.61 2.17 -23.28
C ILE A 104 9.42 1.56 -24.43
N ARG A 105 8.78 1.14 -25.54
CA ARG A 105 9.49 0.61 -26.70
C ARG A 105 10.42 1.63 -27.33
N ARG A 106 10.01 2.88 -27.44
CA ARG A 106 10.83 3.96 -27.98
C ARG A 106 12.06 4.22 -27.13
N ASP A 107 11.88 4.31 -25.82
CA ASP A 107 12.99 4.58 -24.89
C ASP A 107 14.01 3.44 -24.86
N VAL A 108 13.53 2.18 -24.82
CA VAL A 108 14.42 1.01 -24.88
C VAL A 108 15.17 0.94 -26.21
N ALA A 109 14.49 1.19 -27.33
CA ALA A 109 15.13 1.23 -28.64
C ALA A 109 16.18 2.35 -28.75
N ALA A 110 15.92 3.52 -28.16
CA ALA A 110 16.87 4.63 -28.11
C ALA A 110 18.10 4.31 -27.26
N GLY A 111 17.93 3.53 -26.18
CA GLY A 111 19.04 3.03 -25.36
C GLY A 111 19.88 1.95 -26.05
N GLY A 112 19.28 1.16 -26.94
CA GLY A 112 19.96 0.12 -27.73
C GLY A 112 20.20 -1.21 -26.99
N GLU A 113 19.75 -1.34 -25.75
CA GLU A 113 19.81 -2.57 -24.96
C GLU A 113 18.57 -3.46 -25.20
N PRO A 114 18.70 -4.80 -25.12
CA PRO A 114 17.55 -5.68 -25.22
C PRO A 114 16.62 -5.53 -24.01
N PHE A 115 15.35 -5.87 -24.18
CA PHE A 115 14.43 -5.92 -23.06
C PHE A 115 14.87 -6.94 -22.00
N ILE A 116 14.69 -6.56 -20.74
CA ILE A 116 14.63 -7.54 -19.66
C ILE A 116 13.33 -8.35 -19.83
N PRO A 117 13.35 -9.70 -19.76
CA PRO A 117 12.19 -10.52 -20.12
C PRO A 117 10.87 -10.19 -19.39
N HIS A 118 10.96 -9.77 -18.12
CA HIS A 118 9.77 -9.45 -17.32
C HIS A 118 9.20 -8.07 -17.66
N VAL A 119 10.04 -7.15 -18.17
CA VAL A 119 9.60 -5.86 -18.70
C VAL A 119 8.95 -6.08 -20.06
N GLU A 120 9.55 -6.89 -20.93
CA GLU A 120 8.97 -7.27 -22.22
C GLU A 120 7.57 -7.88 -22.08
N ALA A 121 7.41 -8.79 -21.12
CA ALA A 121 6.11 -9.41 -20.83
C ALA A 121 5.03 -8.39 -20.43
N LEU A 122 5.40 -7.30 -19.74
CA LEU A 122 4.48 -6.22 -19.38
C LEU A 122 4.15 -5.35 -20.60
N VAL A 123 5.17 -4.94 -21.35
CA VAL A 123 5.05 -4.09 -22.55
C VAL A 123 4.20 -4.74 -23.64
N ASN A 124 4.27 -6.07 -23.76
CA ASN A 124 3.53 -6.82 -24.78
C ASN A 124 2.14 -7.29 -24.31
N LYS A 125 1.71 -6.94 -23.08
CA LYS A 125 0.45 -7.41 -22.49
C LYS A 125 -0.80 -6.80 -23.16
N GLY A 126 -0.70 -5.62 -23.75
CA GLY A 126 -1.85 -4.88 -24.29
C GLY A 126 -1.56 -4.16 -25.60
N LYS A 127 -2.62 -3.64 -26.21
CA LYS A 127 -2.56 -2.80 -27.41
C LYS A 127 -3.00 -1.39 -27.06
N ALA A 128 -2.51 -0.41 -27.81
CA ALA A 128 -2.94 0.96 -27.68
C ALA A 128 -4.47 1.07 -27.84
N ILE A 129 -5.09 1.86 -26.98
CA ILE A 129 -6.53 2.13 -27.02
C ILE A 129 -6.81 3.47 -27.72
N SER A 130 -8.05 3.67 -28.16
CA SER A 130 -8.44 4.95 -28.76
C SER A 130 -8.50 6.06 -27.70
N VAL A 131 -8.39 7.33 -28.14
CA VAL A 131 -8.58 8.50 -27.26
C VAL A 131 -9.95 8.47 -26.58
N TYR A 132 -10.99 8.03 -27.30
CA TYR A 132 -12.34 7.92 -26.74
C TYR A 132 -12.42 6.88 -25.63
N ASP A 133 -11.81 5.71 -25.82
CA ASP A 133 -11.75 4.66 -24.79
C ASP A 133 -10.95 5.12 -23.58
N TYR A 134 -9.85 5.83 -23.80
CA TYR A 134 -9.07 6.46 -22.73
C TYR A 134 -9.92 7.46 -21.93
N TRP A 135 -10.77 8.27 -22.58
CA TRP A 135 -11.71 9.14 -21.86
C TRP A 135 -12.74 8.35 -21.03
N GLN A 136 -13.25 7.24 -21.54
CA GLN A 136 -14.16 6.40 -20.75
C GLN A 136 -13.43 5.76 -19.56
N LEU A 137 -12.17 5.37 -19.73
CA LEU A 137 -11.33 4.85 -18.66
C LEU A 137 -11.15 5.88 -17.53
N ASN A 138 -10.94 7.17 -17.88
CA ASN A 138 -10.84 8.26 -16.91
C ASN A 138 -12.13 8.49 -16.12
N LYS A 139 -13.30 8.35 -16.75
CA LYS A 139 -14.59 8.42 -16.02
C LYS A 139 -14.71 7.29 -15.00
N LYS A 140 -14.42 6.04 -15.41
CA LYS A 140 -14.42 4.87 -14.52
C LYS A 140 -13.43 5.03 -13.36
N LYS A 141 -12.24 5.58 -13.63
CA LYS A 141 -11.26 5.90 -12.58
C LYS A 141 -11.85 6.83 -11.53
N LEU A 142 -12.45 7.95 -11.96
CA LEU A 142 -13.03 8.92 -11.03
C LEU A 142 -14.18 8.33 -10.21
N GLU A 143 -15.04 7.53 -10.84
CA GLU A 143 -16.14 6.81 -10.16
C GLU A 143 -15.62 5.88 -9.06
N LEU A 144 -14.58 5.09 -9.35
CA LEU A 144 -13.97 4.20 -8.35
C LEU A 144 -13.23 4.97 -7.25
N GLN A 145 -12.50 6.03 -7.58
CA GLN A 145 -11.88 6.90 -6.58
C GLN A 145 -12.93 7.51 -5.64
N LYS A 146 -14.10 7.90 -6.16
CA LYS A 146 -15.22 8.38 -5.34
C LYS A 146 -15.77 7.30 -4.42
N ARG A 147 -15.99 6.08 -4.93
CA ARG A 147 -16.42 4.93 -4.10
C ARG A 147 -15.42 4.61 -3.01
N TYR A 148 -14.12 4.69 -3.28
CA TYR A 148 -13.07 4.50 -2.28
C TYR A 148 -13.11 5.57 -1.19
N LEU A 149 -13.30 6.83 -1.59
CA LEU A 149 -13.50 7.93 -0.64
C LEU A 149 -14.76 7.73 0.21
N ASP A 150 -15.84 7.21 -0.37
CA ASP A 150 -17.07 6.90 0.36
C ASP A 150 -16.87 5.77 1.37
N LEU A 151 -16.13 4.73 1.00
CA LEU A 151 -15.70 3.68 1.94
C LEU A 151 -14.88 4.28 3.09
N TRP A 152 -13.92 5.16 2.77
CA TRP A 152 -13.13 5.86 3.79
C TRP A 152 -14.01 6.64 4.76
N ASN A 153 -14.93 7.46 4.24
CA ASN A 153 -15.76 8.34 5.06
C ASN A 153 -16.85 7.61 5.87
N SER A 154 -17.32 6.46 5.36
CA SER A 154 -18.29 5.59 6.03
C SER A 154 -17.66 4.67 7.08
N THR A 155 -16.37 4.35 6.94
CA THR A 155 -15.62 3.61 7.96
C THR A 155 -15.42 4.51 9.19
N ARG A 156 -16.07 4.16 10.30
CA ARG A 156 -16.08 4.94 11.54
C ARG A 156 -15.94 4.04 12.75
N SER A 157 -15.41 4.59 13.83
CA SER A 157 -15.35 3.88 15.10
C SER A 157 -16.75 3.57 15.59
N ALA A 158 -17.02 2.31 15.89
CA ALA A 158 -18.26 1.91 16.54
C ALA A 158 -18.36 2.49 17.97
N ASN A 159 -17.23 2.74 18.62
CA ASN A 159 -17.16 3.22 20.00
C ASN A 159 -17.32 4.74 20.08
N SER A 160 -16.58 5.49 19.26
CA SER A 160 -16.51 6.96 19.34
C SER A 160 -17.28 7.68 18.23
N GLY A 161 -17.75 6.98 17.19
CA GLY A 161 -18.36 7.57 15.99
C GLY A 161 -17.40 8.39 15.13
N LYS A 162 -16.13 8.50 15.54
CA LYS A 162 -15.12 9.29 14.85
C LYS A 162 -14.73 8.67 13.50
N PRO A 163 -14.41 9.49 12.49
CA PRO A 163 -13.84 9.00 11.24
C PRO A 163 -12.45 8.44 11.48
N ILE A 164 -11.99 7.59 10.56
CA ILE A 164 -10.61 7.07 10.62
C ILE A 164 -9.60 8.17 10.29
N ASP A 165 -8.50 8.17 11.03
CA ASP A 165 -7.36 9.08 10.82
C ASP A 165 -6.44 8.54 9.74
N ILE A 166 -6.09 7.25 9.84
CA ILE A 166 -5.17 6.53 8.93
C ILE A 166 -5.64 5.09 8.72
N LEU A 167 -5.13 4.48 7.65
CA LEU A 167 -5.26 3.06 7.35
C LEU A 167 -3.90 2.37 7.55
N LEU A 168 -3.88 1.32 8.36
CA LEU A 168 -2.76 0.42 8.59
C LEU A 168 -2.97 -0.87 7.78
N THR A 169 -1.96 -1.29 7.02
CA THR A 169 -2.09 -2.46 6.15
C THR A 169 -0.73 -3.10 5.83
N PRO A 170 -0.66 -4.37 5.39
CA PRO A 170 0.55 -4.92 4.82
C PRO A 170 1.05 -4.13 3.62
N VAL A 171 2.36 -4.16 3.39
CA VAL A 171 2.96 -3.60 2.17
C VAL A 171 2.81 -4.59 1.01
N MET A 172 3.03 -5.87 1.29
CA MET A 172 2.99 -6.99 0.36
C MET A 172 2.41 -8.21 1.10
N PRO A 173 1.83 -9.19 0.38
CA PRO A 173 1.31 -10.40 1.01
C PRO A 173 2.40 -11.39 1.43
N HIS A 174 3.67 -11.07 1.19
CA HIS A 174 4.83 -11.94 1.44
C HIS A 174 6.05 -11.09 1.87
N SER A 175 7.07 -11.73 2.45
CA SER A 175 8.39 -11.11 2.65
C SER A 175 9.16 -11.02 1.31
N ALA A 176 10.47 -10.77 1.31
CA ALA A 176 11.22 -10.74 0.05
C ALA A 176 11.13 -12.09 -0.68
N VAL A 177 10.78 -12.04 -1.97
CA VAL A 177 10.73 -13.23 -2.83
C VAL A 177 11.96 -13.28 -3.75
N PRO A 178 12.33 -14.46 -4.29
CA PRO A 178 13.45 -14.56 -5.20
C PRO A 178 13.33 -13.61 -6.41
N HIS A 179 14.48 -13.26 -6.99
CA HIS A 179 14.52 -12.37 -8.15
C HIS A 179 13.53 -12.79 -9.23
N ARG A 180 12.80 -11.81 -9.76
CA ARG A 180 11.84 -11.99 -10.86
C ARG A 180 10.64 -12.87 -10.49
N LYS A 181 10.37 -13.10 -9.20
CA LYS A 181 9.19 -13.84 -8.75
C LYS A 181 8.05 -12.95 -8.29
N CYS A 182 8.26 -11.70 -7.89
CA CYS A 182 7.18 -10.81 -7.44
C CYS A 182 6.11 -10.61 -8.53
N LYS A 183 4.85 -10.97 -8.24
CA LYS A 183 3.71 -10.78 -9.17
C LYS A 183 2.60 -9.89 -8.64
N TRP A 184 2.22 -10.04 -7.37
CA TRP A 184 1.11 -9.28 -6.79
C TRP A 184 1.60 -8.05 -6.05
N VAL A 185 1.09 -6.88 -6.43
CA VAL A 185 1.40 -5.59 -5.79
C VAL A 185 0.11 -4.84 -5.39
N GLY A 186 -1.01 -5.54 -5.21
CA GLY A 186 -2.32 -4.93 -4.95
C GLY A 186 -2.36 -4.03 -3.71
N TYR A 187 -1.70 -4.47 -2.63
CA TYR A 187 -1.56 -3.75 -1.36
C TYR A 187 -0.89 -2.37 -1.48
N THR A 188 -0.15 -2.08 -2.56
CA THR A 188 0.44 -0.75 -2.82
C THR A 188 -0.15 -0.08 -4.06
N LYS A 189 -0.51 -0.87 -5.09
CA LYS A 189 -1.10 -0.38 -6.34
C LYS A 189 -2.37 0.42 -6.11
N VAL A 190 -3.23 0.00 -5.18
CA VAL A 190 -4.49 0.69 -4.91
C VAL A 190 -4.27 2.15 -4.46
N PHE A 191 -3.22 2.42 -3.70
CA PHE A 191 -2.92 3.77 -3.20
C PHE A 191 -2.34 4.70 -4.27
N ASN A 192 -1.66 4.13 -5.27
CA ASN A 192 -1.32 4.85 -6.51
C ASN A 192 -2.58 5.17 -7.32
N PHE A 193 -3.54 4.24 -7.38
CA PHE A 193 -4.79 4.46 -8.10
C PHE A 193 -5.63 5.58 -7.45
N VAL A 194 -5.76 5.60 -6.12
CA VAL A 194 -6.55 6.62 -5.40
C VAL A 194 -5.78 7.90 -5.07
N ASP A 195 -4.48 7.95 -5.37
CA ASP A 195 -3.58 9.09 -5.10
C ASP A 195 -3.47 9.42 -3.61
N TYR A 196 -3.22 8.40 -2.78
CA TYR A 196 -3.16 8.51 -1.32
C TYR A 196 -1.71 8.36 -0.83
N PRO A 197 -1.20 9.25 0.04
CA PRO A 197 0.14 9.14 0.58
C PRO A 197 0.26 7.93 1.50
N ALA A 198 1.40 7.24 1.39
CA ALA A 198 1.73 6.07 2.19
C ALA A 198 3.15 6.15 2.76
N VAL A 199 3.33 5.72 4.01
CA VAL A 199 4.62 5.61 4.70
C VAL A 199 4.80 4.17 5.16
N VAL A 200 5.98 3.59 4.94
CA VAL A 200 6.29 2.22 5.36
C VAL A 200 7.25 2.23 6.54
N LEU A 201 6.95 1.44 7.56
CA LEU A 201 7.79 1.25 8.75
C LEU A 201 8.21 -0.22 8.87
N PRO A 202 9.46 -0.52 9.25
CA PRO A 202 9.83 -1.85 9.73
C PRO A 202 9.02 -2.21 10.99
N ALA A 203 8.44 -3.41 11.02
CA ALA A 203 7.54 -3.83 12.09
C ALA A 203 7.93 -5.15 12.74
N GLY A 204 8.68 -5.99 12.05
CA GLY A 204 9.14 -7.28 12.56
C GLY A 204 9.89 -8.05 11.50
N GLN A 205 9.94 -9.36 11.68
CA GLN A 205 10.56 -10.28 10.74
C GLN A 205 9.80 -11.62 10.74
N VAL A 206 10.04 -12.41 9.70
CA VAL A 206 9.63 -13.82 9.67
C VAL A 206 10.39 -14.58 10.76
N SER A 207 9.72 -15.49 11.46
CA SER A 207 10.31 -16.29 12.53
C SER A 207 9.80 -17.72 12.45
N LYS A 208 10.70 -18.69 12.24
CA LYS A 208 10.35 -20.12 12.27
C LYS A 208 9.60 -20.53 13.54
N ASP A 209 10.05 -20.04 14.69
CA ASP A 209 9.49 -20.38 15.99
C ASP A 209 8.06 -19.86 16.15
N LEU A 210 7.78 -18.65 15.68
CA LEU A 210 6.46 -18.02 15.82
C LEU A 210 5.49 -18.41 14.69
N ASP A 211 6.01 -18.71 13.50
CA ASP A 211 5.22 -18.93 12.28
C ASP A 211 5.03 -20.42 11.95
N GLY A 212 5.76 -21.33 12.60
CA GLY A 212 5.77 -22.76 12.28
C GLY A 212 4.41 -23.44 12.37
N GLU A 213 3.61 -23.15 13.41
CA GLU A 213 2.27 -23.75 13.55
C GLU A 213 1.29 -23.25 12.49
N ALA A 214 1.37 -21.98 12.12
CA ALA A 214 0.53 -21.42 11.07
C ALA A 214 0.96 -21.93 9.68
N ALA A 215 2.27 -22.09 9.46
CA ALA A 215 2.83 -22.68 8.25
C ALA A 215 2.33 -24.11 8.00
N LYS A 216 2.22 -24.95 9.04
CA LYS A 216 1.69 -26.32 8.94
C LYS A 216 0.24 -26.37 8.46
N LYS A 217 -0.56 -25.33 8.72
CA LYS A 217 -1.98 -25.24 8.33
C LYS A 217 -2.18 -24.62 6.95
N MET A 218 -1.11 -24.20 6.28
CA MET A 218 -1.24 -23.55 4.98
C MET A 218 -1.83 -24.49 3.91
N SER A 219 -1.66 -25.81 4.03
CA SER A 219 -2.27 -26.78 3.12
C SER A 219 -3.80 -26.85 3.21
N GLU A 220 -4.40 -26.30 4.26
CA GLU A 220 -5.86 -26.24 4.44
C GLU A 220 -6.49 -25.07 3.68
N TYR A 221 -5.68 -24.13 3.18
CA TYR A 221 -6.18 -22.96 2.48
C TYR A 221 -6.39 -23.26 0.99
N GLU A 222 -7.60 -23.00 0.51
CA GLU A 222 -7.92 -23.00 -0.92
C GLU A 222 -7.69 -21.60 -1.50
N PRO A 223 -6.77 -21.43 -2.46
CA PRO A 223 -6.53 -20.14 -3.08
C PRO A 223 -7.74 -19.59 -3.85
N ARG A 224 -7.94 -18.29 -3.76
CA ARG A 224 -9.10 -17.59 -4.36
C ARG A 224 -9.02 -17.46 -5.87
N ASN A 225 -7.80 -17.38 -6.40
CA ASN A 225 -7.48 -17.13 -7.80
C ASN A 225 -6.02 -17.50 -8.09
N ALA A 226 -5.59 -17.37 -9.35
CA ALA A 226 -4.25 -17.74 -9.78
C ALA A 226 -3.12 -16.88 -9.16
N MET A 227 -3.37 -15.62 -8.81
CA MET A 227 -2.37 -14.79 -8.13
C MET A 227 -2.22 -15.19 -6.66
N ASP A 228 -3.33 -15.53 -6.02
CA ASP A 228 -3.36 -16.02 -4.66
C ASP A 228 -2.68 -17.39 -4.55
N ASP A 229 -2.95 -18.31 -5.48
CA ASP A 229 -2.29 -19.62 -5.57
C ASP A 229 -0.78 -19.47 -5.75
N TRP A 230 -0.36 -18.60 -6.69
CA TRP A 230 1.05 -18.29 -6.87
C TRP A 230 1.71 -17.74 -5.60
N ASN A 231 1.03 -16.81 -4.91
CA ASN A 231 1.54 -16.25 -3.67
C ASN A 231 1.71 -17.36 -2.63
N TRP A 232 0.69 -18.20 -2.47
CA TRP A 232 0.67 -19.30 -1.51
C TRP A 232 1.81 -20.30 -1.75
N GLN A 233 2.04 -20.69 -3.00
CA GLN A 233 3.12 -21.60 -3.40
C GLN A 233 4.52 -21.00 -3.27
N THR A 234 4.63 -19.66 -3.17
CA THR A 234 5.93 -18.99 -3.00
C THR A 234 6.38 -18.99 -1.53
N PHE A 235 5.50 -19.34 -0.59
CA PHE A 235 5.86 -19.39 0.82
C PHE A 235 6.83 -20.54 1.11
N ASP A 236 7.98 -20.20 1.69
CA ASP A 236 8.95 -21.15 2.19
C ASP A 236 9.49 -20.57 3.51
N LEU A 237 9.01 -21.11 4.63
CA LEU A 237 9.39 -20.62 5.96
C LEU A 237 10.89 -20.76 6.23
N ASP A 238 11.53 -21.77 5.65
CA ASP A 238 12.93 -22.05 5.91
C ASP A 238 13.85 -21.01 5.30
N THR A 239 13.56 -20.61 4.07
CA THR A 239 14.30 -19.59 3.32
C THR A 239 13.91 -18.17 3.70
N MET A 240 12.68 -17.95 4.16
CA MET A 240 12.17 -16.63 4.53
C MET A 240 12.49 -16.21 5.97
N ASP A 241 12.93 -17.14 6.83
CA ASP A 241 13.25 -16.85 8.22
C ASP A 241 14.23 -15.69 8.39
N GLY A 242 13.93 -14.80 9.35
CA GLY A 242 14.70 -13.58 9.60
C GLY A 242 14.50 -12.47 8.57
N MET A 243 13.75 -12.67 7.49
CA MET A 243 13.48 -11.59 6.53
C MET A 243 12.62 -10.49 7.16
N PRO A 244 12.92 -9.20 6.90
CA PRO A 244 12.19 -8.09 7.48
C PRO A 244 10.77 -7.99 6.93
N ILE A 245 9.85 -7.56 7.80
CA ILE A 245 8.45 -7.31 7.48
C ILE A 245 8.15 -5.85 7.84
N GLY A 246 7.58 -5.13 6.87
CA GLY A 246 7.10 -3.76 7.05
C GLY A 246 5.57 -3.67 7.10
N VAL A 247 5.08 -2.60 7.72
CA VAL A 247 3.67 -2.19 7.65
C VAL A 247 3.54 -0.84 6.98
N GLN A 248 2.43 -0.64 6.29
CA GLN A 248 2.11 0.54 5.51
C GLN A 248 1.05 1.38 6.24
N ILE A 249 1.33 2.67 6.38
CA ILE A 249 0.46 3.69 6.97
C ILE A 249 -0.01 4.59 5.84
N VAL A 250 -1.31 4.66 5.63
CA VAL A 250 -1.92 5.43 4.54
C VAL A 250 -2.80 6.52 5.11
N ALA A 251 -2.70 7.73 4.58
CA ALA A 251 -3.64 8.81 4.82
C ALA A 251 -4.36 9.19 3.52
N ARG A 252 -5.37 10.06 3.60
CA ARG A 252 -6.06 10.54 2.39
C ARG A 252 -5.14 11.43 1.55
N ARG A 253 -5.47 11.54 0.26
CA ARG A 253 -4.88 12.49 -0.70
C ARG A 253 -4.58 13.86 -0.07
N LEU A 254 -3.36 14.36 -0.27
CA LEU A 254 -2.84 15.61 0.29
C LEU A 254 -2.93 15.65 1.83
N GLN A 255 -2.56 14.58 2.52
CA GLN A 255 -2.43 14.52 3.99
C GLN A 255 -1.11 13.85 4.40
N GLU A 256 -0.03 14.19 3.72
CA GLU A 256 1.32 13.69 3.95
C GLU A 256 1.77 13.96 5.39
N GLU A 257 1.49 15.16 5.93
CA GLU A 257 1.83 15.56 7.30
C GLU A 257 1.13 14.68 8.34
N LYS A 258 -0.15 14.33 8.10
CA LYS A 258 -0.89 13.40 8.96
C LYS A 258 -0.27 12.00 8.90
N ALA A 259 0.05 11.50 7.70
CA ALA A 259 0.68 10.20 7.54
C ALA A 259 2.04 10.14 8.27
N LEU A 260 2.86 11.18 8.14
CA LEU A 260 4.17 11.29 8.81
C LEU A 260 4.04 11.45 10.33
N GLY A 261 3.07 12.23 10.81
CA GLY A 261 2.78 12.40 12.24
C GLY A 261 2.34 11.07 12.87
N ALA A 262 1.37 10.40 12.26
CA ALA A 262 0.92 9.08 12.69
C ALA A 262 2.05 8.03 12.64
N ALA A 263 2.84 7.99 11.56
CA ALA A 263 3.97 7.09 11.44
C ALA A 263 5.05 7.37 12.52
N THR A 264 5.22 8.62 12.97
CA THR A 264 6.14 8.96 14.07
C THR A 264 5.69 8.37 15.40
N VAL A 265 4.38 8.41 15.69
CA VAL A 265 3.79 7.77 16.87
C VAL A 265 3.96 6.25 16.80
N ILE A 266 3.60 5.66 15.67
CA ILE A 266 3.66 4.20 15.46
C ILE A 266 5.11 3.71 15.57
N ASP A 267 6.08 4.34 14.89
CA ASP A 267 7.52 4.01 14.98
C ASP A 267 8.02 4.06 16.43
N SER A 268 7.57 5.05 17.21
CA SER A 268 7.91 5.18 18.63
C SER A 268 7.34 4.05 19.48
N ILE A 269 6.11 3.61 19.21
CA ILE A 269 5.47 2.49 19.92
C ILE A 269 6.18 1.18 19.59
N LEU A 270 6.52 0.95 18.33
CA LEU A 270 7.19 -0.26 17.88
C LEU A 270 8.60 -0.40 18.50
N LYS A 271 9.32 0.71 18.66
CA LYS A 271 10.67 0.72 19.26
C LYS A 271 10.70 0.60 20.78
N LYS A 272 9.66 1.05 21.50
CA LYS A 272 9.63 1.06 22.97
C LYS A 272 9.54 -0.33 23.62
N ARG A 273 9.27 -1.39 22.84
CA ARG A 273 9.10 -2.77 23.32
C ARG A 273 9.90 -3.78 22.50
N ALA A 274 10.99 -3.33 21.87
CA ALA A 274 11.99 -4.18 21.23
C ALA A 274 13.13 -4.49 22.22
#